data_AF-A0A958LJR8-F1
#
_entry.id   AF-A0A958LJR8-F1
#
_cell.length_a   1.000
_cell.length_b   1.000
_cell.length_c   1.000
_cell.angle_alpha   90.00
_cell.angle_beta   90.00
_cell.angle_gamma   90.00
#
_symmetry.space_group_name_H-M   'P 1'
#
loop_
_entity.id
_entity.type
_entity.pdbx_description
1 polymer ?
#
loop_
_entity_poly.entity_id
_entity_poly.type
_entity_poly.pdbx_seq_one_letter_code
_entity_poly.pdbx_strand_id
1 'polypeptide(L)'
;MKTPVRSPYCWQKERFRNPAYANSGESGIDGSDKDHAFAICSPQQFNLLGATSSDWGKSFKLADNIGLGLFSGTTYNIIGNAGTPFTGSLNGQDYSISFLTYTGSATDDDLGLIGRATGAELSRLHLVQPEVRGDQNIGSLIGYSSGGSFSQVSIVGGLVQGNQSVGGLVGNTSASIQNSFVNGTQILDRGTPGSWFGGVVGLLDGNSTRIKICYARAEVKASSSLYVGGFIGGELMPTTPTVEDSFAISNVQGDDSGG
;
A
#
# COMPACT_ATOMS: atom_id res chain seq x y z
N MET A 1 -23.86 -1.42 -1.64
CA MET A 1 -22.86 -0.62 -0.90
C MET A 1 -23.57 -0.02 0.31
N LYS A 2 -23.22 -0.42 1.54
CA LYS A 2 -23.70 0.30 2.73
C LYS A 2 -23.04 1.67 2.71
N THR A 3 -23.80 2.75 2.81
CA THR A 3 -23.24 4.07 3.10
C THR A 3 -22.46 3.95 4.41
N PRO A 4 -21.14 4.18 4.42
CA PRO A 4 -20.38 4.07 5.65
C PRO A 4 -20.92 5.10 6.64
N VAL A 5 -21.10 4.66 7.89
CA VAL A 5 -21.61 5.53 8.96
C VAL A 5 -20.55 6.61 9.17
N ARG A 6 -20.84 7.83 8.72
CA ARG A 6 -19.95 8.97 8.89
C ARG A 6 -19.73 9.19 10.38
N SER A 7 -18.46 9.25 10.79
CA SER A 7 -18.12 9.62 12.15
C SER A 7 -18.65 11.04 12.42
N PRO A 8 -19.41 11.27 13.50
CA PRO A 8 -19.90 12.61 13.83
C PRO A 8 -18.75 13.62 14.04
N TYR A 9 -17.52 13.13 14.26
CA TYR A 9 -16.35 13.94 14.62
C TYR A 9 -15.58 14.51 13.44
N CYS A 10 -15.79 14.02 12.21
CA CYS A 10 -15.12 14.57 11.02
C CYS A 10 -15.56 16.00 10.70
N TRP A 11 -16.66 16.46 11.32
CA TRP A 11 -17.36 17.69 10.95
C TRP A 11 -17.80 18.54 12.15
N GLN A 12 -17.42 18.18 13.38
CA GLN A 12 -17.74 19.00 14.56
C GLN A 12 -16.89 20.27 14.56
N LYS A 13 -17.49 21.38 14.14
CA LYS A 13 -16.94 22.76 14.20
C LYS A 13 -16.61 23.23 15.63
N GLU A 14 -16.93 22.44 16.65
CA GLU A 14 -16.88 22.82 18.07
C GLU A 14 -15.63 22.35 18.82
N ARG A 15 -14.69 21.63 18.18
CA ARG A 15 -13.39 21.38 18.80
C ARG A 15 -12.55 22.65 18.76
N PHE A 16 -12.43 23.33 19.91
CA PHE A 16 -11.60 24.52 20.13
C PHE A 16 -10.08 24.29 19.93
N ARG A 17 -9.65 23.04 19.75
CA ARG A 17 -8.29 22.65 19.33
C ARG A 17 -8.40 21.72 18.14
N ASN A 18 -7.49 21.86 17.18
CA ASN A 18 -7.38 20.91 16.08
C ASN A 18 -6.58 19.68 16.57
N PRO A 19 -7.22 18.55 16.91
CA PRO A 19 -6.49 17.37 17.39
C PRO A 19 -5.65 16.75 16.28
N ALA A 20 -4.62 15.98 16.65
CA ALA A 20 -3.80 15.24 15.68
C ALA A 20 -4.64 14.29 14.82
N TYR A 21 -5.59 13.57 15.44
CA TYR A 21 -6.58 12.71 14.77
C TYR A 21 -8.00 13.08 15.22
N ALA A 22 -9.02 12.72 14.43
CA ALA A 22 -10.38 13.23 14.60
C ALA A 22 -11.00 12.95 15.96
N ASN A 23 -10.62 11.83 16.59
CA ASN A 23 -11.10 11.40 17.91
C ASN A 23 -10.02 11.49 19.01
N SER A 24 -8.86 12.12 18.78
CA SER A 24 -7.84 12.24 19.83
C SER A 24 -8.39 13.00 21.05
N GLY A 25 -8.01 12.54 22.24
CA GLY A 25 -8.47 13.12 23.52
C GLY A 25 -9.83 12.60 24.00
N GLU A 26 -10.51 11.77 23.22
CA GLU A 26 -11.69 11.03 23.70
C GLU A 26 -11.27 9.95 24.70
N SER A 27 -12.15 9.68 25.66
CA SER A 27 -11.91 8.65 26.67
C SER A 27 -11.73 7.29 25.99
N GLY A 28 -10.63 6.60 26.33
CA GLY A 28 -10.28 5.30 25.75
C GLY A 28 -9.61 5.36 24.37
N ILE A 29 -9.48 6.53 23.73
CA ILE A 29 -8.81 6.61 22.42
C ILE A 29 -7.33 6.95 22.58
N ASP A 30 -6.48 5.95 22.34
CA ASP A 30 -5.01 6.07 22.44
C ASP A 30 -4.24 5.30 21.34
N GLY A 31 -4.96 4.67 20.42
CA GLY A 31 -4.41 3.86 19.33
C GLY A 31 -3.72 2.57 19.78
N SER A 32 -3.91 2.13 21.03
CA SER A 32 -3.28 0.91 21.57
C SER A 32 -3.72 -0.37 20.85
N ASP A 33 -4.96 -0.42 20.37
CA ASP A 33 -5.53 -1.52 19.61
C ASP A 33 -6.66 -1.04 18.66
N LYS A 34 -7.31 -1.98 17.97
CA LYS A 34 -8.35 -1.71 16.97
C LYS A 34 -9.62 -1.08 17.55
N ASP A 35 -9.95 -1.37 18.81
CA ASP A 35 -11.12 -0.82 19.48
C ASP A 35 -10.84 0.61 19.98
N HIS A 36 -9.60 0.87 20.37
CA HIS A 36 -9.09 2.17 20.81
C HIS A 36 -8.42 3.00 19.68
N ALA A 37 -8.68 2.65 18.42
CA ALA A 37 -8.01 3.21 17.24
C ALA A 37 -8.29 4.71 17.00
N PHE A 38 -7.27 5.42 16.52
CA PHE A 38 -7.40 6.79 16.05
C PHE A 38 -8.17 6.87 14.71
N ALA A 39 -9.06 7.85 14.58
CA ALA A 39 -9.85 8.09 13.38
C ALA A 39 -9.21 9.16 12.49
N ILE A 40 -9.05 8.87 11.20
CA ILE A 40 -8.51 9.77 10.19
C ILE A 40 -9.63 10.18 9.23
N CYS A 41 -9.84 11.49 9.05
CA CYS A 41 -10.93 12.03 8.23
C CYS A 41 -10.52 13.11 7.25
N SER A 42 -9.23 13.45 7.22
CA SER A 42 -8.71 14.46 6.30
C SER A 42 -7.35 14.05 5.76
N PRO A 43 -6.98 14.52 4.58
CA PRO A 43 -5.66 14.28 4.04
C PRO A 43 -4.54 14.85 4.93
N GLN A 44 -4.78 15.95 5.65
CA GLN A 44 -3.79 16.52 6.57
C GLN A 44 -3.51 15.59 7.75
N GLN A 45 -4.54 14.98 8.33
CA GLN A 45 -4.36 13.99 9.40
C GLN A 45 -3.67 12.73 8.89
N PHE A 46 -4.01 12.29 7.67
CA PHE A 46 -3.34 11.14 7.06
C PHE A 46 -1.85 11.44 6.81
N ASN A 47 -1.52 12.63 6.29
CA ASN A 47 -0.13 13.03 6.07
C ASN A 47 0.63 13.31 7.37
N LEU A 48 -0.08 13.68 8.46
CA LEU A 48 0.50 13.81 9.79
C LEU A 48 0.93 12.46 10.37
N LEU A 49 0.19 11.38 10.11
CA LEU A 49 0.60 10.02 10.47
C LEU A 49 1.98 9.70 9.85
N GLY A 50 2.17 10.04 8.58
CA GLY A 50 3.48 9.89 7.91
C GLY A 50 4.60 10.74 8.53
N ALA A 51 4.28 11.86 9.19
CA ALA A 51 5.27 12.71 9.86
C ALA A 51 5.56 12.30 11.32
N THR A 52 4.77 11.38 11.89
CA THR A 52 4.77 11.10 13.33
C THR A 52 5.17 9.65 13.59
N SER A 53 6.46 9.35 13.52
CA SER A 53 6.97 7.97 13.62
C SER A 53 6.71 7.30 14.97
N SER A 54 6.48 8.06 16.05
CA SER A 54 6.03 7.54 17.34
C SER A 54 4.66 6.84 17.29
N ASP A 55 3.88 7.15 16.26
CA ASP A 55 2.53 6.63 16.08
C ASP A 55 2.49 5.40 15.15
N TRP A 56 3.62 5.01 14.54
CA TRP A 56 3.64 3.91 13.55
C TRP A 56 3.42 2.51 14.13
N GLY A 57 3.38 2.38 15.46
CA GLY A 57 2.92 1.17 16.16
C GLY A 57 1.46 1.21 16.60
N LYS A 58 0.70 2.27 16.25
CA LYS A 58 -0.68 2.49 16.70
C LYS A 58 -1.70 1.96 15.69
N SER A 59 -2.94 1.85 16.15
CA SER A 59 -4.08 1.43 15.35
C SER A 59 -4.89 2.61 14.85
N PHE A 60 -5.27 2.56 13.57
CA PHE A 60 -5.96 3.62 12.84
C PHE A 60 -7.17 3.09 12.09
N LYS A 61 -8.17 3.95 11.93
CA LYS A 61 -9.33 3.73 11.06
C LYS A 61 -9.64 4.96 10.23
N LEU A 62 -9.99 4.77 8.96
CA LEU A 62 -10.58 5.85 8.18
C LEU A 62 -12.01 6.11 8.66
N ALA A 63 -12.38 7.37 8.64
CA ALA A 63 -13.71 7.86 8.99
C ALA A 63 -14.31 8.77 7.90
N ASP A 64 -13.57 9.01 6.82
CA ASP A 64 -14.01 9.67 5.59
C ASP A 64 -13.11 9.25 4.41
N ASN A 65 -13.51 9.60 3.20
CA ASN A 65 -12.66 9.46 2.02
C ASN A 65 -11.50 10.46 2.08
N ILE A 66 -10.28 9.99 1.78
CA ILE A 66 -9.05 10.77 1.90
C ILE A 66 -8.50 11.08 0.51
N GLY A 67 -8.61 12.33 0.06
CA GLY A 67 -7.98 12.79 -1.19
C GLY A 67 -6.58 13.35 -0.93
N LEU A 68 -5.53 12.61 -1.29
CA LEU A 68 -4.13 12.99 -1.07
C LEU A 68 -3.54 13.90 -2.15
N GLY A 69 -4.29 14.25 -3.20
CA GLY A 69 -3.80 15.03 -4.34
C GLY A 69 -3.37 16.48 -4.05
N LEU A 70 -3.53 16.97 -2.82
CA LEU A 70 -2.91 18.24 -2.38
C LEU A 70 -1.40 18.09 -2.08
N PHE A 71 -0.91 16.86 -1.95
CA PHE A 71 0.50 16.55 -1.78
C PHE A 71 1.06 16.10 -3.14
N SER A 72 2.07 16.80 -3.62
CA SER A 72 2.73 16.56 -4.91
C SER A 72 4.23 16.32 -4.72
N GLY A 73 4.88 15.69 -5.71
CA GLY A 73 6.31 15.42 -5.68
C GLY A 73 6.64 14.49 -4.50
N THR A 74 7.34 15.00 -3.51
CA THR A 74 7.75 14.26 -2.30
C THR A 74 7.11 14.80 -1.02
N THR A 75 6.05 15.63 -1.12
CA THR A 75 5.44 16.30 0.03
C THR A 75 4.46 15.43 0.84
N TYR A 76 4.09 14.26 0.31
CA TYR A 76 3.46 13.23 1.11
C TYR A 76 4.51 12.56 1.99
N ASN A 77 4.29 12.54 3.30
CA ASN A 77 5.16 11.87 4.24
C ASN A 77 4.90 10.36 4.19
N ILE A 78 5.86 9.61 3.66
CA ILE A 78 5.78 8.15 3.58
C ILE A 78 5.74 7.56 5.00
N ILE A 79 4.78 6.67 5.24
CA ILE A 79 4.63 5.98 6.53
C ILE A 79 5.60 4.81 6.59
N GLY A 80 6.42 4.72 7.64
CA GLY A 80 7.34 3.60 7.84
C GLY A 80 8.61 3.67 6.99
N ASN A 81 9.76 3.36 7.59
CA ASN A 81 11.06 3.35 6.93
C ASN A 81 11.98 2.25 7.50
N ALA A 82 13.23 2.19 7.01
CA ALA A 82 14.21 1.17 7.43
C ALA A 82 14.51 1.16 8.94
N GLY A 83 14.56 2.32 9.59
CA GLY A 83 14.85 2.43 11.02
C GLY A 83 13.60 2.29 11.91
N THR A 84 12.41 2.60 11.37
CA THR A 84 11.15 2.49 12.09
C THR A 84 10.08 2.04 11.10
N PRO A 85 9.86 0.73 10.92
CA PRO A 85 8.79 0.24 10.06
C PRO A 85 7.42 0.49 10.70
N PHE A 86 6.38 0.58 9.88
CA PHE A 86 5.00 0.58 10.38
C PHE A 86 4.66 -0.82 10.92
N THR A 87 4.27 -0.90 12.19
CA THR A 87 3.92 -2.14 12.88
C THR A 87 2.49 -2.16 13.39
N GLY A 88 1.78 -1.03 13.24
CA GLY A 88 0.41 -0.85 13.67
C GLY A 88 -0.63 -1.49 12.75
N SER A 89 -1.87 -1.02 12.91
CA SER A 89 -3.00 -1.44 12.06
C SER A 89 -3.65 -0.25 11.39
N LEU A 90 -4.14 -0.45 10.15
CA LEU A 90 -4.91 0.56 9.43
C LEU A 90 -6.13 -0.10 8.79
N ASN A 91 -7.31 0.33 9.22
CA ASN A 91 -8.58 -0.13 8.69
C ASN A 91 -9.26 0.95 7.87
N GLY A 92 -9.48 0.73 6.57
CA GLY A 92 -10.09 1.73 5.71
C GLY A 92 -11.61 1.88 5.86
N GLN A 93 -12.30 0.99 6.59
CA GLN A 93 -13.76 1.01 6.75
C GLN A 93 -14.54 1.22 5.43
N ASP A 94 -14.02 0.69 4.32
CA ASP A 94 -14.55 0.83 2.97
C ASP A 94 -14.53 2.27 2.40
N TYR A 95 -13.85 3.22 3.06
CA TYR A 95 -13.52 4.53 2.50
C TYR A 95 -12.33 4.44 1.54
N SER A 96 -12.26 5.39 0.60
CA SER A 96 -11.17 5.45 -0.38
C SER A 96 -10.04 6.37 0.07
N ILE A 97 -8.81 6.02 -0.34
CA ILE A 97 -7.66 6.91 -0.37
C ILE A 97 -7.36 7.18 -1.85
N SER A 98 -7.38 8.44 -2.27
CA SER A 98 -7.34 8.79 -3.70
C SER A 98 -6.20 9.74 -4.02
N PHE A 99 -5.67 9.65 -5.24
CA PHE A 99 -4.72 10.60 -5.80
C PHE A 99 -3.44 10.75 -4.96
N LEU A 100 -2.94 9.65 -4.37
CA LEU A 100 -1.58 9.63 -3.85
C LEU A 100 -0.64 9.93 -5.02
N THR A 101 0.24 10.93 -4.88
CA THR A 101 1.30 11.19 -5.85
C THR A 101 2.62 11.31 -5.11
N TYR A 102 3.50 10.35 -5.33
CA TYR A 102 4.86 10.37 -4.82
C TYR A 102 5.86 10.10 -5.94
N THR A 103 6.77 11.05 -6.17
CA THR A 103 7.84 10.92 -7.17
C THR A 103 9.19 10.98 -6.47
N GLY A 104 9.68 9.81 -6.09
CA GLY A 104 11.03 9.60 -5.60
C GLY A 104 12.06 9.69 -6.72
N SER A 105 13.32 9.79 -6.31
CA SER A 105 14.50 9.78 -7.16
C SER A 105 14.87 8.36 -7.62
N ALA A 106 15.93 8.28 -8.42
CA ALA A 106 16.46 7.01 -8.94
C ALA A 106 17.16 6.14 -7.90
N THR A 107 17.17 6.55 -6.64
CA THR A 107 17.80 5.85 -5.53
C THR A 107 16.89 5.77 -4.31
N ASP A 108 15.62 6.19 -4.45
CA ASP A 108 14.66 6.13 -3.36
C ASP A 108 13.94 4.79 -3.42
N ASP A 109 14.20 3.99 -2.39
CA ASP A 109 13.65 2.65 -2.22
C ASP A 109 12.45 2.66 -1.27
N ASP A 110 11.71 1.55 -1.30
CA ASP A 110 10.62 1.25 -0.36
C ASP A 110 9.54 2.32 -0.36
N LEU A 111 8.90 2.51 -1.51
CA LEU A 111 7.90 3.54 -1.70
C LEU A 111 6.50 2.96 -1.94
N GLY A 112 5.51 3.63 -1.34
CA GLY A 112 4.09 3.37 -1.46
C GLY A 112 3.30 4.30 -0.54
N LEU A 113 2.01 4.04 -0.31
CA LEU A 113 1.29 4.70 0.78
C LEU A 113 2.03 4.51 2.12
N ILE A 114 2.56 3.31 2.31
CA ILE A 114 3.47 2.91 3.38
C ILE A 114 4.79 2.49 2.72
N GLY A 115 5.92 3.00 3.18
CA GLY A 115 7.22 2.64 2.62
C GLY A 115 7.67 1.27 3.12
N ARG A 116 7.84 1.14 4.44
CA ARG A 116 8.15 -0.14 5.09
C ARG A 116 7.15 -0.52 6.18
N ALA A 117 6.75 -1.79 6.18
CA ALA A 117 5.90 -2.39 7.21
C ALA A 117 6.51 -3.68 7.78
N THR A 118 6.30 -3.92 9.09
CA THR A 118 6.69 -5.18 9.75
C THR A 118 5.55 -5.67 10.62
N GLY A 119 4.99 -6.84 10.28
CA GLY A 119 3.87 -7.42 11.03
C GLY A 119 2.58 -6.58 11.01
N ALA A 120 2.47 -5.59 10.13
CA ALA A 120 1.34 -4.67 10.07
C ALA A 120 0.05 -5.37 9.63
N GLU A 121 -1.08 -4.84 10.09
CA GLU A 121 -2.41 -5.32 9.72
C GLU A 121 -3.19 -4.26 8.94
N LEU A 122 -3.37 -4.50 7.64
CA LEU A 122 -4.03 -3.56 6.74
C LEU A 122 -5.31 -4.19 6.22
N SER A 123 -6.44 -3.50 6.37
CA SER A 123 -7.73 -4.07 6.01
C SER A 123 -8.73 -3.06 5.45
N ARG A 124 -9.53 -3.48 4.47
CA ARG A 124 -10.59 -2.67 3.85
C ARG A 124 -10.10 -1.33 3.30
N LEU A 125 -8.95 -1.33 2.64
CA LEU A 125 -8.33 -0.14 2.05
C LEU A 125 -8.55 -0.10 0.55
N HIS A 126 -9.05 1.04 0.05
CA HIS A 126 -9.32 1.23 -1.36
C HIS A 126 -8.52 2.41 -1.92
N LEU A 127 -7.42 2.12 -2.61
CA LEU A 127 -6.58 3.14 -3.24
C LEU A 127 -7.08 3.38 -4.66
N VAL A 128 -7.29 4.65 -5.00
CA VAL A 128 -7.79 5.08 -6.31
C VAL A 128 -6.79 6.05 -6.95
N GLN A 129 -6.29 5.68 -8.12
CA GLN A 129 -5.28 6.41 -8.88
C GLN A 129 -4.02 6.80 -8.07
N PRO A 130 -3.36 5.84 -7.39
CA PRO A 130 -2.05 6.11 -6.80
C PRO A 130 -0.98 6.23 -7.90
N GLU A 131 -0.09 7.21 -7.78
CA GLU A 131 1.11 7.33 -8.60
C GLU A 131 2.34 7.29 -7.70
N VAL A 132 3.14 6.23 -7.82
CA VAL A 132 4.36 6.03 -7.02
C VAL A 132 5.52 5.72 -7.94
N ARG A 133 6.59 6.51 -7.85
CA ARG A 133 7.83 6.35 -8.63
C ARG A 133 9.03 6.29 -7.69
N GLY A 134 9.93 5.34 -7.90
CA GLY A 134 11.18 5.19 -7.14
C GLY A 134 12.16 4.24 -7.82
N ASP A 135 13.03 3.58 -7.06
CA ASP A 135 14.00 2.59 -7.56
C ASP A 135 13.64 1.16 -7.17
N GLN A 136 13.87 0.76 -5.92
CA GLN A 136 13.62 -0.61 -5.46
C GLN A 136 12.42 -0.70 -4.51
N ASN A 137 11.73 -1.85 -4.54
CA ASN A 137 10.58 -2.15 -3.67
C ASN A 137 9.49 -1.08 -3.78
N ILE A 138 8.85 -1.02 -4.94
CA ILE A 138 7.83 0.01 -5.23
C ILE A 138 6.46 -0.66 -5.34
N GLY A 139 5.49 -0.16 -4.58
CA GLY A 139 4.10 -0.59 -4.68
C GLY A 139 3.11 0.50 -4.35
N SER A 140 1.86 0.36 -4.79
CA SER A 140 0.84 1.37 -4.50
C SER A 140 0.53 1.46 -3.01
N LEU A 141 0.41 0.30 -2.34
CA LEU A 141 0.11 0.24 -0.91
C LEU A 141 1.39 0.22 -0.07
N ILE A 142 2.27 -0.76 -0.32
CA ILE A 142 3.53 -0.91 0.43
C ILE A 142 4.71 -1.07 -0.52
N GLY A 143 5.83 -0.42 -0.21
CA GLY A 143 7.12 -0.72 -0.85
C GLY A 143 7.67 -2.07 -0.42
N TYR A 144 8.07 -2.17 0.86
CA TYR A 144 8.61 -3.38 1.48
C TYR A 144 7.81 -3.82 2.72
N SER A 145 7.50 -5.11 2.82
CA SER A 145 6.81 -5.69 3.97
C SER A 145 7.47 -6.97 4.49
N SER A 146 7.83 -6.96 5.77
CA SER A 146 8.28 -8.14 6.51
C SER A 146 7.15 -8.68 7.39
N GLY A 147 6.42 -9.67 6.87
CA GLY A 147 5.24 -10.24 7.53
C GLY A 147 4.06 -9.24 7.65
N GLY A 148 2.97 -9.73 8.23
CA GLY A 148 1.71 -8.98 8.37
C GLY A 148 0.55 -9.62 7.62
N SER A 149 -0.60 -8.94 7.63
CA SER A 149 -1.82 -9.39 6.95
C SER A 149 -2.52 -8.25 6.23
N PHE A 150 -2.69 -8.40 4.91
CA PHE A 150 -3.36 -7.44 4.05
C PHE A 150 -4.64 -8.08 3.50
N SER A 151 -5.79 -7.50 3.84
CA SER A 151 -7.08 -8.11 3.52
C SER A 151 -8.08 -7.10 2.97
N GLN A 152 -8.83 -7.48 1.93
CA GLN A 152 -9.83 -6.58 1.33
C GLN A 152 -9.20 -5.25 0.87
N VAL A 153 -8.03 -5.33 0.25
CA VAL A 153 -7.33 -4.19 -0.33
C VAL A 153 -7.61 -4.11 -1.82
N SER A 154 -7.94 -2.93 -2.33
CA SER A 154 -8.08 -2.73 -3.77
C SER A 154 -7.26 -1.55 -4.26
N ILE A 155 -6.56 -1.74 -5.38
CA ILE A 155 -5.92 -0.68 -6.16
C ILE A 155 -6.69 -0.52 -7.46
N VAL A 156 -7.15 0.70 -7.77
CA VAL A 156 -7.89 1.01 -9.00
C VAL A 156 -7.20 2.15 -9.75
N GLY A 157 -6.72 1.88 -10.96
CA GLY A 157 -5.98 2.84 -11.78
C GLY A 157 -4.59 3.13 -11.24
N GLY A 158 -3.99 4.22 -11.73
CA GLY A 158 -2.71 4.72 -11.23
C GLY A 158 -1.49 4.14 -11.94
N LEU A 159 -0.32 4.51 -11.42
CA LEU A 159 0.99 4.16 -11.95
C LEU A 159 1.93 3.74 -10.81
N VAL A 160 2.61 2.62 -11.00
CA VAL A 160 3.74 2.20 -10.18
C VAL A 160 4.95 2.10 -11.09
N GLN A 161 6.02 2.83 -10.78
CA GLN A 161 7.24 2.84 -11.59
C GLN A 161 8.47 2.62 -10.73
N GLY A 162 9.31 1.66 -11.11
CA GLY A 162 10.56 1.34 -10.41
C GLY A 162 11.49 0.51 -11.29
N ASN A 163 12.55 -0.04 -10.70
CA ASN A 163 13.53 -0.87 -11.37
C ASN A 163 13.63 -2.27 -10.77
N GLN A 164 13.35 -2.44 -9.48
CA GLN A 164 13.49 -3.74 -8.82
C GLN A 164 12.35 -3.97 -7.85
N SER A 165 11.74 -5.17 -7.88
CA SER A 165 10.62 -5.55 -7.00
C SER A 165 9.48 -4.53 -7.09
N VAL A 166 8.83 -4.47 -8.25
CA VAL A 166 7.76 -3.51 -8.53
C VAL A 166 6.43 -4.26 -8.63
N GLY A 167 5.49 -3.95 -7.75
CA GLY A 167 4.20 -4.60 -7.70
C GLY A 167 3.04 -3.62 -7.66
N GLY A 168 1.92 -3.98 -8.28
CA GLY A 168 0.73 -3.12 -8.28
C GLY A 168 0.23 -2.80 -6.87
N LEU A 169 0.32 -3.77 -5.94
CA LEU A 169 -0.09 -3.64 -4.54
C LEU A 169 1.12 -3.52 -3.61
N VAL A 170 2.06 -4.47 -3.68
CA VAL A 170 3.29 -4.47 -2.85
C VAL A 170 4.53 -4.69 -3.71
N GLY A 171 5.62 -3.96 -3.45
CA GLY A 171 6.90 -4.18 -4.11
C GLY A 171 7.54 -5.53 -3.73
N ASN A 172 7.92 -5.66 -2.45
CA ASN A 172 8.50 -6.89 -1.88
C ASN A 172 7.74 -7.25 -0.59
N THR A 173 7.33 -8.52 -0.44
CA THR A 173 6.62 -8.95 0.76
C THR A 173 6.86 -10.39 1.21
N SER A 174 6.79 -10.57 2.52
CA SER A 174 6.52 -11.85 3.20
C SER A 174 5.19 -11.90 3.96
N ALA A 175 4.31 -10.92 3.74
CA ALA A 175 2.99 -10.85 4.36
C ALA A 175 1.96 -11.72 3.64
N SER A 176 0.90 -12.09 4.36
CA SER A 176 -0.25 -12.75 3.75
C SER A 176 -1.18 -11.72 3.09
N ILE A 177 -1.64 -12.00 1.87
CA ILE A 177 -2.56 -11.14 1.11
C ILE A 177 -3.83 -11.93 0.80
N GLN A 178 -4.99 -11.38 1.12
CA GLN A 178 -6.26 -12.06 0.87
C GLN A 178 -7.37 -11.14 0.38
N ASN A 179 -8.25 -11.66 -0.46
CA ASN A 179 -9.45 -10.94 -0.94
C ASN A 179 -9.12 -9.56 -1.52
N SER A 180 -8.01 -9.46 -2.27
CA SER A 180 -7.42 -8.18 -2.67
C SER A 180 -7.17 -8.13 -4.17
N PHE A 181 -7.18 -6.95 -4.76
CA PHE A 181 -7.02 -6.84 -6.20
C PHE A 181 -6.35 -5.57 -6.69
N VAL A 182 -5.78 -5.66 -7.89
CA VAL A 182 -5.24 -4.55 -8.67
C VAL A 182 -5.98 -4.49 -9.99
N ASN A 183 -6.54 -3.33 -10.36
CA ASN A 183 -7.33 -3.18 -11.58
C ASN A 183 -7.03 -1.85 -12.29
N GLY A 184 -6.58 -1.91 -13.53
CA GLY A 184 -6.29 -0.75 -14.38
C GLY A 184 -5.03 0.01 -14.00
N THR A 185 -4.15 -0.55 -13.16
CA THR A 185 -2.87 0.06 -12.78
C THR A 185 -1.81 -0.22 -13.84
N GLN A 186 -1.00 0.79 -14.17
CA GLN A 186 0.19 0.65 -14.99
C GLN A 186 1.40 0.36 -14.12
N ILE A 187 2.19 -0.65 -14.48
CA ILE A 187 3.37 -1.08 -13.75
C ILE A 187 4.53 -1.04 -14.74
N LEU A 188 5.43 -0.07 -14.58
CA LEU A 188 6.45 0.27 -15.57
C LEU A 188 7.86 0.17 -14.99
N ASP A 189 8.83 -0.19 -15.83
CA ASP A 189 10.24 0.03 -15.52
C ASP A 189 10.66 1.50 -15.71
N ARG A 190 11.91 1.84 -15.37
CA ARG A 190 12.52 3.15 -15.69
C ARG A 190 13.50 3.10 -16.87
N GLY A 191 13.47 2.05 -17.68
CA GLY A 191 14.39 1.85 -18.79
C GLY A 191 15.82 1.49 -18.39
N THR A 192 16.03 1.02 -17.15
CA THR A 192 17.31 0.48 -16.68
C THR A 192 17.14 -0.99 -16.28
N PRO A 193 18.21 -1.81 -16.36
CA PRO A 193 18.15 -3.21 -15.98
C PRO A 193 17.55 -3.43 -14.60
N GLY A 194 16.56 -4.30 -14.54
CA GLY A 194 15.71 -4.51 -13.36
C GLY A 194 15.27 -5.95 -13.17
N SER A 195 14.56 -6.23 -12.09
CA SER A 195 14.05 -7.58 -11.79
C SER A 195 12.74 -7.54 -11.00
N TRP A 196 11.88 -8.53 -11.24
CA TRP A 196 10.65 -8.80 -10.50
C TRP A 196 9.58 -7.71 -10.61
N PHE A 197 8.76 -7.83 -11.65
CA PHE A 197 7.61 -6.99 -11.91
C PHE A 197 6.35 -7.84 -11.89
N GLY A 198 5.39 -7.53 -11.03
CA GLY A 198 4.17 -8.32 -10.89
C GLY A 198 2.91 -7.50 -10.75
N GLY A 199 1.80 -8.01 -11.30
CA GLY A 199 0.50 -7.35 -11.25
C GLY A 199 0.01 -7.03 -9.83
N VAL A 200 0.26 -7.91 -8.86
CA VAL A 200 -0.04 -7.69 -7.43
C VAL A 200 1.24 -7.48 -6.63
N VAL A 201 2.20 -8.38 -6.77
CA VAL A 201 3.44 -8.39 -5.97
C VAL A 201 4.65 -8.42 -6.89
N GLY A 202 5.63 -7.56 -6.66
CA GLY A 202 6.91 -7.65 -7.36
C GLY A 202 7.66 -8.92 -6.97
N LEU A 203 8.09 -9.00 -5.70
CA LEU A 203 8.87 -10.12 -5.17
C LEU A 203 8.24 -10.72 -3.91
N LEU A 204 8.22 -12.06 -3.84
CA LEU A 204 7.93 -12.80 -2.62
C LEU A 204 9.23 -13.25 -1.94
N ASP A 205 9.38 -12.85 -0.68
CA ASP A 205 10.58 -13.10 0.13
C ASP A 205 10.21 -13.70 1.50
N GLY A 206 9.48 -14.82 1.51
CA GLY A 206 9.03 -15.45 2.75
C GLY A 206 8.50 -16.88 2.60
N ASN A 207 8.90 -17.76 3.52
CA ASN A 207 8.58 -19.20 3.47
C ASN A 207 7.12 -19.54 3.78
N SER A 208 6.37 -18.61 4.39
CA SER A 208 4.98 -18.82 4.84
C SER A 208 4.00 -17.81 4.26
N THR A 209 4.36 -17.15 3.16
CA THR A 209 3.49 -16.18 2.49
C THR A 209 2.30 -16.89 1.86
N ARG A 210 1.08 -16.42 2.15
CA ARG A 210 -0.16 -16.94 1.57
C ARG A 210 -0.89 -15.84 0.82
N ILE A 211 -1.10 -16.04 -0.48
CA ILE A 211 -1.89 -15.17 -1.33
C ILE A 211 -3.16 -15.91 -1.75
N LYS A 212 -4.33 -15.41 -1.34
CA LYS A 212 -5.60 -16.10 -1.57
C LYS A 212 -6.69 -15.19 -2.10
N ILE A 213 -7.50 -15.66 -3.06
CA ILE A 213 -8.68 -14.93 -3.56
C ILE A 213 -8.28 -13.52 -4.03
N CYS A 214 -7.21 -13.45 -4.83
CA CYS A 214 -6.66 -12.20 -5.30
C CYS A 214 -6.65 -12.15 -6.82
N TYR A 215 -6.76 -10.96 -7.42
CA TYR A 215 -6.62 -10.84 -8.87
C TYR A 215 -5.87 -9.59 -9.31
N ALA A 216 -5.21 -9.71 -10.45
CA ALA A 216 -4.62 -8.57 -11.16
C ALA A 216 -5.26 -8.40 -12.54
N ARG A 217 -5.62 -7.16 -12.87
CA ARG A 217 -5.93 -6.71 -14.23
C ARG A 217 -5.09 -5.46 -14.47
N ALA A 218 -3.78 -5.65 -14.56
CA ALA A 218 -2.81 -4.56 -14.70
C ALA A 218 -2.18 -4.55 -16.10
N GLU A 219 -1.54 -3.44 -16.44
CA GLU A 219 -0.63 -3.36 -17.57
C GLU A 219 0.80 -3.39 -17.03
N VAL A 220 1.54 -4.46 -17.28
CA VAL A 220 2.91 -4.64 -16.80
C VAL A 220 3.86 -4.51 -17.99
N LYS A 221 4.65 -3.43 -18.04
CA LYS A 221 5.60 -3.13 -19.11
C LYS A 221 6.98 -2.87 -18.53
N ALA A 222 7.81 -3.91 -18.52
CA ALA A 222 9.16 -3.88 -17.98
C ALA A 222 10.13 -4.54 -18.97
N SER A 223 10.32 -3.90 -20.12
CA SER A 223 11.12 -4.43 -21.24
C SER A 223 12.63 -4.43 -20.98
N SER A 224 13.09 -3.80 -19.89
CA SER A 224 14.49 -3.84 -19.46
C SER A 224 14.71 -4.83 -18.32
N SER A 225 13.73 -5.68 -17.98
CA SER A 225 13.71 -6.47 -16.75
C SER A 225 13.53 -7.98 -17.01
N LEU A 226 14.17 -8.77 -16.15
CA LEU A 226 14.34 -10.22 -16.37
C LEU A 226 13.21 -11.09 -15.85
N TYR A 227 12.35 -10.61 -14.94
CA TYR A 227 11.29 -11.43 -14.37
C TYR A 227 10.01 -10.61 -14.31
N VAL A 228 9.11 -10.86 -15.26
CA VAL A 228 7.88 -10.08 -15.43
C VAL A 228 6.69 -11.04 -15.48
N GLY A 229 5.87 -11.00 -14.43
CA GLY A 229 4.70 -11.86 -14.29
C GLY A 229 3.40 -11.08 -14.24
N GLY A 230 2.32 -11.69 -14.73
CA GLY A 230 0.99 -11.07 -14.70
C GLY A 230 0.44 -10.86 -13.29
N PHE A 231 0.90 -11.65 -12.32
CA PHE A 231 0.44 -11.67 -10.93
C PHE A 231 1.57 -11.42 -9.92
N ILE A 232 2.62 -12.26 -9.94
CA ILE A 232 3.84 -12.16 -9.13
C ILE A 232 5.04 -12.04 -10.07
N GLY A 233 5.98 -11.14 -9.78
CA GLY A 233 7.19 -10.96 -10.59
C GLY A 233 8.26 -12.01 -10.33
N GLY A 234 8.42 -12.47 -9.10
CA GLY A 234 9.25 -13.63 -8.77
C GLY A 234 9.26 -13.99 -7.29
N GLU A 235 10.01 -15.03 -6.97
CA GLU A 235 10.11 -15.62 -5.63
C GLU A 235 11.58 -15.93 -5.33
N LEU A 236 12.06 -15.65 -4.12
CA LEU A 236 13.41 -16.04 -3.69
C LEU A 236 13.39 -17.44 -3.09
N MET A 237 14.02 -18.42 -3.74
CA MET A 237 14.19 -19.76 -3.16
C MET A 237 14.96 -19.68 -1.82
N PRO A 238 14.58 -20.47 -0.78
CA PRO A 238 13.75 -21.67 -0.80
C PRO A 238 12.27 -21.46 -0.46
N THR A 239 11.70 -20.29 -0.74
CA THR A 239 10.31 -19.98 -0.35
C THR A 239 9.29 -20.92 -0.99
N THR A 240 8.27 -21.30 -0.23
CA THR A 240 7.10 -22.05 -0.74
C THR A 240 5.82 -21.23 -0.55
N PRO A 241 5.69 -20.05 -1.19
CA PRO A 241 4.48 -19.27 -1.06
C PRO A 241 3.30 -20.07 -1.59
N THR A 242 2.14 -19.93 -0.94
CA THR A 242 0.91 -20.56 -1.41
C THR A 242 0.05 -19.54 -2.11
N VAL A 243 -0.13 -19.70 -3.42
CA VAL A 243 -1.06 -18.90 -4.23
C VAL A 243 -2.29 -19.73 -4.54
N GLU A 244 -3.46 -19.30 -4.06
CA GLU A 244 -4.72 -20.05 -4.12
C GLU A 244 -5.85 -19.16 -4.62
N ASP A 245 -6.74 -19.72 -5.45
CA ASP A 245 -7.94 -19.05 -5.94
C ASP A 245 -7.65 -17.64 -6.52
N SER A 246 -6.46 -17.46 -7.13
CA SER A 246 -5.96 -16.17 -7.57
C SER A 246 -5.55 -16.23 -9.04
N PHE A 247 -5.75 -15.12 -9.77
CA PHE A 247 -5.51 -15.08 -11.21
C PHE A 247 -5.06 -13.71 -11.72
N ALA A 248 -4.41 -13.68 -12.87
CA ALA A 248 -4.11 -12.45 -13.60
C ALA A 248 -4.80 -12.42 -14.96
N ILE A 249 -5.32 -11.25 -15.32
CA ILE A 249 -5.79 -10.86 -16.66
C ILE A 249 -5.01 -9.59 -17.03
N SER A 250 -3.69 -9.70 -16.99
CA SER A 250 -2.77 -8.58 -17.18
C SER A 250 -2.20 -8.59 -18.59
N ASN A 251 -1.97 -7.41 -19.18
CA ASN A 251 -1.16 -7.29 -20.39
C ASN A 251 0.30 -7.19 -19.97
N VAL A 252 1.11 -8.18 -20.31
CA VAL A 252 2.51 -8.31 -19.84
C VAL A 252 3.47 -8.17 -21.01
N GLN A 253 4.43 -7.27 -20.87
CA GLN A 253 5.54 -7.07 -21.79
C GLN A 253 6.86 -7.00 -21.00
N GLY A 254 7.73 -8.00 -21.20
CA GLY A 254 9.06 -8.11 -20.59
C GLY A 254 9.96 -9.04 -21.40
N ASP A 255 11.25 -9.08 -21.07
CA ASP A 255 12.23 -9.93 -21.77
C ASP A 255 12.04 -11.43 -21.45
N ASP A 256 11.46 -11.75 -20.29
CA ASP A 256 11.02 -13.11 -19.91
C ASP A 256 9.62 -13.02 -19.27
N SER A 257 8.58 -13.11 -20.11
CA SER A 257 7.18 -12.95 -19.69
C SER A 257 6.52 -14.30 -19.37
N GLY A 258 6.17 -14.53 -18.11
CA GLY A 258 5.33 -15.63 -17.65
C GLY A 258 3.89 -15.17 -17.36
N GLY A 259 2.90 -15.93 -17.84
CA GLY A 259 1.46 -15.62 -17.70
C GLY A 259 0.87 -15.99 -16.34
#